data_AF-A0A2N5YQZ9-F1
#
_entry.id   AF-A0A2N5YQZ9-F1
#
_cell.length_a   1.000
_cell.length_b   1.000
_cell.length_c   1.000
_cell.angle_alpha   90.00
_cell.angle_beta   90.00
_cell.angle_gamma   90.00
#
_symmetry.space_group_name_H-M   'P 1'
#
loop_
_entity.id
_entity.type
_entity.pdbx_description
1 polymer ?
#
loop_
_entity_poly.entity_id
_entity_poly.type
_entity_poly.pdbx_seq_one_letter_code
_entity_poly.pdbx_strand_id
1 'polypeptide(L)'
;MKGVKTLYWVAGAAFIATIVIVIISMFNSDKEFKVSNPALFKDHIKAYTSDVISKNDVIAVQFTDQFMKSVEDQKTSVIKVYPKVKGTVSWKEDNILEFKPDAPLASGTEYHVVVDLEKLSDNVNEETEEFIFRVHTKHQIMNMSIDQVITTDRKDFKKQDVICKINLND
;
A
#
# COMPACT_ATOMS: atom_id res chain seq x y z
N MET A 1 10.21 51.66 -1.63
CA MET A 1 9.46 50.77 -0.70
C MET A 1 8.91 49.47 -1.33
N LYS A 2 8.96 49.22 -2.65
CA LYS A 2 8.45 47.96 -3.25
C LYS A 2 9.43 46.77 -3.15
N GLY A 3 10.74 46.99 -3.27
CA GLY A 3 11.75 45.91 -3.28
C GLY A 3 12.00 45.19 -1.96
N VAL A 4 11.74 45.88 -0.83
CA VAL A 4 11.90 45.29 0.51
C VAL A 4 10.78 44.29 0.80
N LYS A 5 9.54 44.58 0.38
CA LYS A 5 8.41 43.66 0.53
C LYS A 5 8.58 42.39 -0.29
N THR A 6 9.05 42.49 -1.54
CA THR A 6 9.32 41.32 -2.38
C THR A 6 10.41 40.42 -1.80
N LEU A 7 11.41 41.00 -1.13
CA LEU A 7 12.47 40.24 -0.46
C LEU A 7 11.94 39.40 0.72
N TYR A 8 11.04 39.95 1.55
CA TYR A 8 10.40 39.20 2.64
C TYR A 8 9.49 38.08 2.15
N TRP A 9 8.78 38.28 1.03
CA TRP A 9 7.93 37.23 0.43
C TRP A 9 8.76 36.05 -0.11
N VAL A 10 9.89 36.34 -0.77
CA VAL A 10 10.79 35.29 -1.29
C VAL A 10 11.48 34.55 -0.13
N ALA A 11 11.93 35.26 0.91
CA ALA A 11 12.51 34.65 2.10
C ALA A 11 11.51 33.77 2.86
N GLY A 12 10.25 34.21 2.99
CA GLY A 12 9.17 33.41 3.58
C GLY A 12 8.85 32.16 2.78
N ALA A 13 8.79 32.26 1.44
CA ALA A 13 8.56 31.11 0.58
C ALA A 13 9.70 30.07 0.66
N ALA A 14 10.96 30.52 0.70
CA ALA A 14 12.12 29.64 0.86
C ALA A 14 12.14 28.91 2.21
N PHE A 15 11.74 29.60 3.29
CA PHE A 15 11.64 29.00 4.62
C PHE A 15 10.54 27.93 4.68
N ILE A 16 9.38 28.19 4.09
CA ILE A 16 8.28 27.22 3.97
C ILE A 16 8.72 26.00 3.16
N ALA A 17 9.39 26.20 2.01
CA ALA A 17 9.89 25.10 1.19
C ALA A 17 10.88 24.20 1.96
N THR A 18 11.73 24.79 2.80
CA THR A 18 12.70 24.05 3.62
C THR A 18 12.00 23.23 4.71
N ILE A 19 10.99 23.79 5.36
CA ILE A 19 10.16 23.06 6.34
C ILE A 19 9.43 21.89 5.67
N VAL A 20 8.87 22.10 4.48
CA VAL A 20 8.21 21.02 3.72
C VAL A 20 9.18 19.90 3.38
N ILE A 21 10.40 20.21 2.95
CA ILE A 21 11.44 19.21 2.66
C ILE A 21 11.85 18.42 3.92
N VAL A 22 11.99 19.10 5.06
CA VAL A 22 12.30 18.44 6.35
C VAL A 22 11.17 17.54 6.81
N ILE A 23 9.91 17.96 6.66
CA ILE A 23 8.74 17.13 6.99
C ILE A 23 8.68 15.89 6.08
N ILE A 24 8.91 16.05 4.77
CA ILE A 24 8.96 14.92 3.83
C ILE A 24 10.08 13.95 4.22
N SER A 25 11.26 14.47 4.61
CA SER A 25 12.38 13.64 5.05
C SER A 25 12.11 12.89 6.35
N MET A 26 11.30 13.44 7.26
CA MET A 26 10.91 12.78 8.52
C MET A 26 9.88 11.65 8.33
N PHE A 27 9.17 11.61 7.20
CA PHE A 27 8.28 10.47 6.87
C PHE A 27 9.04 9.23 6.39
N ASN A 28 10.34 9.33 6.10
CA ASN A 28 11.21 8.20 5.79
C ASN A 28 11.88 7.64 7.06
N SER A 29 11.08 7.15 8.01
CA SER A 29 11.62 6.26 9.05
C SER A 29 11.69 4.85 8.48
N ASP A 30 12.89 4.39 8.15
CA ASP A 30 13.17 2.99 7.82
C ASP A 30 12.97 2.14 9.07
N LYS A 31 11.76 1.57 9.21
CA LYS A 31 11.53 0.49 10.18
C LYS A 31 12.19 -0.77 9.62
N GLU A 32 13.14 -1.33 10.35
CA GLU A 32 13.70 -2.65 10.01
C GLU A 32 12.67 -3.73 10.31
N PHE A 33 12.20 -4.42 9.26
CA PHE A 33 11.31 -5.58 9.38
C PHE A 33 12.10 -6.86 9.17
N LYS A 34 12.07 -7.77 10.15
CA LYS A 34 12.58 -9.12 10.00
C LYS A 34 11.47 -10.03 9.50
N VAL A 35 11.54 -10.46 8.25
CA VAL A 35 10.57 -11.42 7.67
C VAL A 35 10.61 -12.73 8.46
N SER A 36 9.44 -13.19 8.88
CA SER A 36 9.28 -14.44 9.64
C SER A 36 9.64 -15.65 8.79
N ASN A 37 10.18 -16.70 9.41
CA ASN A 37 10.39 -17.98 8.75
C ASN A 37 9.06 -18.74 8.67
N PRO A 38 8.46 -18.94 7.48
CA PRO A 38 7.13 -19.55 7.36
C PRO A 38 7.06 -20.97 7.94
N ALA A 39 8.19 -21.68 8.04
CA ALA A 39 8.24 -23.01 8.62
C ALA A 39 7.85 -23.05 10.10
N LEU A 40 8.11 -21.98 10.85
CA LEU A 40 7.74 -21.87 12.27
C LEU A 40 6.25 -21.59 12.48
N PHE A 41 5.56 -21.13 11.44
CA PHE A 41 4.16 -20.71 11.50
C PHE A 41 3.20 -21.72 10.87
N LYS A 42 3.67 -22.90 10.44
CA LYS A 42 2.85 -23.91 9.74
C LYS A 42 1.63 -24.40 10.52
N ASP A 43 1.71 -24.38 11.85
CA ASP A 43 0.60 -24.76 12.73
C ASP A 43 -0.47 -23.68 12.83
N HIS A 44 -0.12 -22.43 12.50
CA HIS A 44 -0.98 -21.24 12.62
C HIS A 44 -1.49 -20.75 11.26
N ILE A 45 -0.62 -20.75 10.25
CA ILE A 45 -0.85 -20.14 8.94
C ILE A 45 -0.76 -21.21 7.86
N LYS A 46 -1.86 -21.35 7.12
CA LYS A 46 -2.00 -22.27 6.00
C LYS A 46 -1.50 -21.67 4.69
N ALA A 47 -1.83 -20.40 4.44
CA ALA A 47 -1.43 -19.67 3.24
C ALA A 47 -1.42 -18.16 3.49
N TYR A 48 -0.67 -17.43 2.68
CA TYR A 48 -0.66 -15.96 2.71
C TYR A 48 -0.28 -15.42 1.34
N THR A 49 -0.68 -14.19 1.05
CA THR A 49 -0.26 -13.48 -0.16
C THR A 49 1.24 -13.22 -0.11
N SER A 50 1.99 -13.68 -1.11
CA SER A 50 3.45 -13.51 -1.13
C SER A 50 3.94 -13.09 -2.51
N ASP A 51 5.15 -12.54 -2.54
CA ASP A 51 5.91 -12.23 -3.75
C ASP A 51 5.30 -11.04 -4.53
N VAL A 52 4.92 -11.21 -5.79
CA VAL A 52 4.53 -10.10 -6.67
C VAL A 52 3.02 -9.98 -6.82
N ILE A 53 2.47 -8.80 -6.50
CA ILE A 53 1.03 -8.50 -6.57
C ILE A 53 0.72 -7.29 -7.46
N SER A 54 -0.52 -7.17 -7.93
CA SER A 54 -1.04 -5.93 -8.51
C SER A 54 -1.26 -4.89 -7.42
N LYS A 55 -1.21 -3.60 -7.78
CA LYS A 55 -1.47 -2.50 -6.85
C LYS A 55 -2.91 -2.46 -6.30
N ASN A 56 -3.83 -3.20 -6.92
CA ASN A 56 -5.23 -3.28 -6.52
C ASN A 56 -5.58 -4.59 -5.81
N ASP A 57 -4.59 -5.47 -5.59
CA ASP A 57 -4.84 -6.77 -4.97
C ASP A 57 -5.15 -6.63 -3.49
N VAL A 58 -5.95 -7.58 -3.00
CA VAL A 58 -6.19 -7.79 -1.58
C VAL A 58 -5.03 -8.61 -1.02
N ILE A 59 -4.56 -8.24 0.17
CA ILE A 59 -3.56 -9.00 0.91
C ILE A 59 -4.31 -9.93 1.86
N ALA A 60 -4.11 -11.24 1.73
CA ALA A 60 -4.84 -12.23 2.51
C ALA A 60 -3.91 -13.13 3.32
N VAL A 61 -4.38 -13.56 4.48
CA VAL A 61 -3.75 -14.60 5.31
C VAL A 61 -4.83 -15.61 5.68
N GLN A 62 -4.58 -16.87 5.34
CA GLN A 62 -5.42 -18.00 5.70
C GLN A 62 -4.79 -18.76 6.86
N PHE A 63 -5.57 -18.93 7.92
CA PHE A 63 -5.17 -19.67 9.10
C PHE A 63 -5.47 -21.17 8.95
N THR A 64 -4.80 -21.99 9.77
CA THR A 64 -5.12 -23.42 9.86
C THR A 64 -6.41 -23.64 10.63
N ASP A 65 -7.13 -24.72 10.33
CA ASP A 65 -8.34 -25.09 11.07
C ASP A 65 -8.04 -25.42 12.55
N GLN A 66 -6.80 -25.80 12.86
CA GLN A 66 -6.36 -26.06 14.22
C GLN A 66 -6.19 -24.77 15.01
N PHE A 67 -5.54 -23.75 14.44
CA PHE A 67 -5.38 -22.45 15.08
C PHE A 67 -6.72 -21.74 15.25
N MET A 68 -7.62 -21.84 14.27
CA MET A 68 -8.95 -21.24 14.38
C MET A 68 -9.78 -21.77 15.57
N LYS A 69 -9.46 -22.95 16.11
CA LYS A 69 -10.11 -23.47 17.33
C LYS A 69 -9.65 -22.77 18.62
N SER A 70 -8.47 -22.15 18.61
CA SER A 70 -7.95 -21.38 19.74
C SER A 70 -8.20 -19.89 19.61
N VAL A 71 -8.74 -19.42 18.48
CA VAL A 71 -9.13 -18.03 18.28
C VAL A 71 -10.37 -17.74 19.14
N GLU A 72 -10.24 -16.77 20.04
CA GLU A 72 -11.33 -16.39 20.95
C GLU A 72 -12.31 -15.42 20.29
N ASP A 73 -11.77 -14.47 19.52
CA ASP A 73 -12.53 -13.42 18.85
C ASP A 73 -11.91 -13.07 17.49
N GLN A 74 -12.77 -12.87 16.50
CA GLN A 74 -12.41 -12.51 15.14
C GLN A 74 -12.10 -11.00 15.03
N LYS A 75 -11.08 -10.56 15.78
CA LYS A 75 -10.63 -9.16 15.76
C LYS A 75 -10.11 -8.79 14.36
N THR A 76 -10.43 -7.59 13.91
CA THR A 76 -9.99 -7.05 12.60
C THR A 76 -8.77 -6.14 12.71
N SER A 77 -8.46 -5.63 13.91
CA SER A 77 -7.31 -4.76 14.17
C SER A 77 -6.00 -5.53 14.41
N VAL A 78 -5.71 -6.50 13.55
CA VAL A 78 -4.56 -7.43 13.70
C VAL A 78 -3.58 -7.40 12.52
N ILE A 79 -3.97 -6.81 11.37
CA ILE A 79 -3.06 -6.58 10.24
C ILE A 79 -2.56 -5.14 10.25
N LYS A 80 -1.24 -4.97 10.07
CA LYS A 80 -0.60 -3.68 9.77
C LYS A 80 0.27 -3.82 8.54
N VAL A 81 0.18 -2.86 7.62
CA VAL A 81 0.99 -2.82 6.39
C VAL A 81 1.94 -1.63 6.43
N TYR A 82 3.20 -1.85 6.02
CA TYR A 82 4.28 -0.86 6.03
C TYR A 82 5.00 -0.82 4.67
N PRO A 83 5.27 0.36 4.06
CA PRO A 83 4.86 1.71 4.48
C PRO A 83 3.36 1.82 4.74
N LYS A 84 2.94 2.76 5.59
CA LYS A 84 1.58 2.73 6.15
C LYS A 84 0.53 2.92 5.05
N VAL A 85 -0.33 1.91 4.89
CA VAL A 85 -1.46 1.91 3.94
C VAL A 85 -2.78 1.97 4.71
N LYS A 86 -3.71 2.81 4.26
CA LYS A 86 -5.09 2.79 4.75
C LYS A 86 -5.87 1.69 4.02
N GLY A 87 -6.62 0.91 4.77
CA GLY A 87 -7.39 -0.20 4.24
C GLY A 87 -8.35 -0.75 5.28
N THR A 88 -9.22 -1.63 4.82
CA THR A 88 -10.20 -2.33 5.64
C THR A 88 -9.78 -3.78 5.81
N VAL A 89 -9.86 -4.29 7.04
CA VAL A 89 -9.64 -5.70 7.36
C VAL A 89 -10.99 -6.39 7.57
N SER A 90 -11.19 -7.53 6.92
CA SER A 90 -12.40 -8.33 7.05
C SER A 90 -12.09 -9.82 7.09
N TRP A 91 -12.92 -10.58 7.80
CA TRP A 91 -12.90 -12.04 7.77
C TRP A 91 -13.72 -12.57 6.61
N LYS A 92 -13.23 -13.64 6.00
CA LYS A 92 -13.87 -14.39 4.92
C LYS A 92 -13.75 -15.88 5.22
N GLU A 93 -14.85 -16.61 4.99
CA GLU A 93 -14.92 -18.07 5.19
C GLU A 93 -14.43 -18.52 6.58
N ASP A 94 -14.57 -17.65 7.58
CA ASP A 94 -14.21 -17.83 8.99
C ASP A 94 -12.74 -18.17 9.31
N ASN A 95 -11.86 -18.31 8.31
CA ASN A 95 -10.43 -18.59 8.52
C ASN A 95 -9.49 -17.77 7.61
N ILE A 96 -10.02 -16.86 6.79
CA ILE A 96 -9.22 -15.98 5.92
C ILE A 96 -9.39 -14.55 6.38
N LEU A 97 -8.28 -13.89 6.68
CA LEU A 97 -8.24 -12.47 6.98
C LEU A 97 -7.76 -11.72 5.74
N GLU A 98 -8.58 -10.80 5.25
CA GLU A 98 -8.32 -10.00 4.06
C GLU A 98 -8.09 -8.54 4.45
N PHE A 99 -6.96 -7.96 4.04
CA PHE A 99 -6.70 -6.53 4.06
C PHE A 99 -6.89 -5.97 2.65
N LYS A 100 -7.90 -5.12 2.50
CA LYS A 100 -8.20 -4.40 1.26
C LYS A 100 -7.72 -2.95 1.36
N PRO A 101 -6.73 -2.52 0.55
CA PRO A 101 -6.34 -1.12 0.48
C PRO A 101 -7.51 -0.22 0.05
N ASP A 102 -7.66 0.96 0.67
CA ASP A 102 -8.71 1.92 0.31
C ASP A 102 -8.39 2.64 -1.02
N ALA A 103 -7.11 2.70 -1.36
CA ALA A 103 -6.58 3.25 -2.60
C ALA A 103 -5.54 2.30 -3.18
N PRO A 104 -5.27 2.35 -4.49
CA PRO A 104 -4.21 1.54 -5.10
C PRO A 104 -2.86 1.73 -4.39
N LEU A 105 -2.16 0.63 -4.17
CA LEU A 105 -0.79 0.64 -3.63
C LEU A 105 0.16 1.39 -4.57
N ALA A 106 1.28 1.86 -4.02
CA ALA A 106 2.33 2.47 -4.82
C ALA A 106 2.97 1.40 -5.73
N SER A 107 3.22 1.73 -6.99
CA SER A 107 3.83 0.83 -7.98
C SER A 107 5.29 0.54 -7.63
N GLY A 108 5.77 -0.68 -7.93
CA GLY A 108 7.16 -1.09 -7.69
C GLY A 108 7.62 -0.98 -6.22
N THR A 109 6.70 -0.99 -5.27
CA THR A 109 6.97 -0.79 -3.84
C THR A 109 6.91 -2.12 -3.08
N GLU A 110 7.89 -2.36 -2.21
CA GLU A 110 7.86 -3.45 -1.23
C GLU A 110 7.05 -3.02 0.00
N TYR A 111 6.16 -3.90 0.43
CA TYR A 111 5.37 -3.75 1.64
C TYR A 111 5.61 -4.91 2.60
N HIS A 112 5.82 -4.58 3.87
CA HIS A 112 5.83 -5.53 4.98
C HIS A 112 4.46 -5.59 5.62
N VAL A 113 3.94 -6.80 5.74
CA VAL A 113 2.64 -7.08 6.36
C VAL A 113 2.91 -7.78 7.67
N VAL A 114 2.45 -7.18 8.76
CA VAL A 114 2.55 -7.71 10.12
C VAL A 114 1.17 -8.19 10.54
N VAL A 115 1.08 -9.47 10.90
CA VAL A 115 -0.13 -10.08 11.46
C VAL A 115 0.14 -10.46 12.90
N ASP A 116 -0.63 -9.85 13.79
CA ASP A 116 -0.54 -9.99 15.24
C ASP A 116 -1.41 -11.19 15.66
N LEU A 117 -0.76 -12.35 15.88
CA LEU A 117 -1.42 -13.61 16.24
C LEU A 117 -1.80 -13.65 17.73
N GLU A 118 -1.02 -13.01 18.59
CA GLU A 118 -1.30 -12.86 20.03
C GLU A 118 -2.68 -12.22 20.25
N LYS A 119 -3.06 -11.23 19.44
CA LYS A 119 -4.40 -10.63 19.55
C LYS A 119 -5.55 -11.57 19.24
N LEU A 120 -5.32 -12.62 18.47
CA LEU A 120 -6.35 -13.58 18.06
C LEU A 120 -6.46 -14.75 19.04
N SER A 121 -5.35 -15.17 19.66
CA SER A 121 -5.31 -16.29 20.58
C SER A 121 -4.18 -16.15 21.60
N ASP A 122 -4.48 -16.44 22.86
CA ASP A 122 -3.47 -16.53 23.93
C ASP A 122 -2.59 -17.79 23.83
N ASN A 123 -2.92 -18.72 22.93
CA ASN A 123 -2.20 -19.98 22.72
C ASN A 123 -1.11 -19.84 21.65
N VAL A 124 -0.37 -18.75 21.69
CA VAL A 124 0.73 -18.43 20.78
C VAL A 124 2.00 -18.27 21.63
N ASN A 125 3.10 -18.87 21.19
CA ASN A 125 4.40 -18.74 21.87
C ASN A 125 5.09 -17.43 21.47
N GLU A 126 6.02 -16.93 22.30
CA GLU A 126 6.75 -15.66 22.05
C GLU A 126 7.38 -15.59 20.66
N GLU A 127 7.83 -16.72 20.11
CA GLU A 127 8.46 -16.78 18.79
C GLU A 127 7.46 -16.70 17.61
N THR A 128 6.15 -16.82 17.86
CA THR A 128 5.09 -16.77 16.84
C THR A 128 4.03 -15.70 17.09
N GLU A 129 4.28 -14.76 18.00
CA GLU A 129 3.37 -13.63 18.29
C GLU A 129 3.04 -12.80 17.05
N GLU A 130 4.05 -12.50 16.23
CA GLU A 130 3.89 -11.73 14.99
C GLU A 130 4.36 -12.53 13.78
N PHE A 131 3.48 -12.66 12.80
CA PHE A 131 3.84 -13.15 11.48
C PHE A 131 4.09 -11.99 10.52
N ILE A 132 5.34 -11.85 10.07
CA ILE A 132 5.77 -10.80 9.16
C ILE A 132 6.13 -11.41 7.81
N PHE A 133 5.45 -10.96 6.77
CA PHE A 133 5.78 -11.33 5.38
C PHE A 133 5.87 -10.09 4.50
N ARG A 134 6.40 -10.27 3.29
CA ARG A 134 6.55 -9.19 2.32
C ARG A 134 5.79 -9.46 1.02
N VAL A 135 5.29 -8.39 0.43
CA VAL A 135 4.71 -8.38 -0.91
C VAL A 135 5.32 -7.23 -1.71
N HIS A 136 5.48 -7.40 -3.01
CA HIS A 136 6.02 -6.39 -3.91
C HIS A 136 4.99 -6.10 -4.99
N THR A 137 4.63 -4.83 -5.16
CA THR A 137 3.71 -4.47 -6.25
C THR A 137 4.44 -4.49 -7.58
N LYS A 138 3.82 -5.00 -8.65
CA LYS A 138 4.35 -4.91 -10.01
C LYS A 138 4.71 -3.47 -10.38
N HIS A 139 5.84 -3.30 -11.07
CA HIS A 139 6.25 -2.01 -11.62
C HIS A 139 5.50 -1.74 -12.94
N GLN A 140 4.34 -1.13 -12.88
CA GLN A 140 3.55 -0.80 -14.07
C GLN A 140 3.94 0.58 -14.62
N ILE A 141 4.36 0.63 -15.89
CA ILE A 141 4.56 1.87 -16.64
C ILE A 141 3.46 1.98 -17.69
N MET A 142 2.74 3.11 -17.67
CA MET A 142 1.78 3.48 -18.71
C MET A 142 2.40 4.57 -19.58
N ASN A 143 2.55 4.29 -20.87
CA ASN A 143 2.92 5.28 -21.86
C ASN A 143 1.69 5.65 -22.69
N MET A 144 1.29 6.91 -22.63
CA MET A 144 0.19 7.45 -23.43
C MET A 144 0.76 8.34 -24.53
N SER A 145 0.45 8.02 -25.78
CA SER A 145 0.74 8.86 -26.94
C SER A 145 -0.57 9.36 -27.52
N ILE A 146 -0.68 10.66 -27.73
CA ILE A 146 -1.78 11.26 -28.49
C ILE A 146 -1.32 11.31 -29.95
N ASP A 147 -1.93 10.46 -30.77
CA ASP A 147 -1.56 10.33 -32.17
C ASP A 147 -2.23 11.44 -33.01
N GLN A 148 -3.47 11.78 -32.68
CA GLN A 148 -4.23 12.79 -33.42
C GLN A 148 -5.28 13.48 -32.55
N VAL A 149 -5.47 14.78 -32.81
CA VAL A 149 -6.58 15.58 -32.31
C VAL A 149 -7.29 16.20 -33.51
N ILE A 150 -8.57 15.91 -33.69
CA ILE A 150 -9.35 16.35 -34.85
C ILE A 150 -10.53 17.18 -34.38
N THR A 151 -10.69 18.39 -34.93
CA THR A 151 -11.88 19.21 -34.67
C THR A 151 -13.07 18.64 -35.43
N THR A 152 -14.09 18.20 -34.70
CA THR A 152 -15.27 17.55 -35.27
C THR A 152 -16.33 18.55 -35.74
N ASP A 153 -16.32 19.77 -35.23
CA ASP A 153 -17.26 20.83 -35.62
C ASP A 153 -16.51 22.12 -35.99
N ARG A 154 -16.65 22.55 -37.25
CA ARG A 154 -16.00 23.77 -37.77
C ARG A 154 -16.68 25.07 -37.31
N LYS A 155 -17.88 24.98 -36.72
CA LYS A 155 -18.59 26.10 -36.09
C LYS A 155 -18.37 26.14 -34.58
N ASP A 156 -17.97 25.01 -33.99
CA ASP A 156 -17.66 24.87 -32.57
C ASP A 156 -16.34 24.10 -32.37
N PHE A 157 -15.23 24.84 -32.40
CA PHE A 157 -13.88 24.31 -32.22
C PHE A 157 -13.61 23.69 -30.83
N LYS A 158 -14.59 23.65 -29.93
CA LYS A 158 -14.45 22.98 -28.63
C LYS A 158 -14.66 21.48 -28.72
N LYS A 159 -15.25 20.96 -29.80
CA LYS A 159 -15.45 19.53 -30.01
C LYS A 159 -14.26 18.93 -30.74
N GLN A 160 -13.57 18.00 -30.07
CA GLN A 160 -12.38 17.34 -30.59
C GLN A 160 -12.52 15.82 -30.44
N ASP A 161 -12.20 15.08 -31.49
CA ASP A 161 -11.93 13.65 -31.41
C ASP A 161 -10.44 13.44 -31.14
N VAL A 162 -10.12 12.61 -30.16
CA VAL A 162 -8.74 12.30 -29.77
C VAL A 162 -8.48 10.83 -30.04
N ILE A 163 -7.49 10.55 -30.87
CA ILE A 163 -6.97 9.20 -31.10
C ILE A 163 -5.71 9.06 -30.25
N CYS A 164 -5.72 8.09 -29.34
CA CYS A 164 -4.58 7.81 -28.47
C CYS A 164 -4.17 6.34 -28.54
N LYS A 165 -2.89 6.10 -28.32
CA LYS A 165 -2.32 4.77 -28.07
C LYS A 165 -1.87 4.71 -26.61
N ILE A 166 -2.34 3.69 -25.91
CA ILE A 166 -1.92 3.38 -24.54
C ILE A 166 -1.08 2.11 -24.63
N ASN A 167 0.19 2.21 -24.24
CA ASN A 167 1.07 1.06 -24.08
C ASN A 167 1.29 0.80 -22.60
N LEU A 168 1.11 -0.45 -22.19
CA LEU A 168 1.43 -0.95 -20.86
C LEU A 168 2.63 -1.88 -21.01
N ASN A 169 3.70 -1.63 -20.27
CA ASN A 169 4.77 -2.63 -20.16
C ASN A 169 4.39 -3.60 -19.05
N ASP A 170 4.10 -4.85 -19.40
CA ASP A 170 4.10 -6.02 -18.51
C ASP A 170 5.20 -6.98 -19.03
#